data_AF-A0A7C6FH38-F1
#
_entry.id   AF-A0A7C6FH38-F1
#
_cell.length_a   1.000
_cell.length_b   1.000
_cell.length_c   1.000
_cell.angle_alpha   90.00
_cell.angle_beta   90.00
_cell.angle_gamma   90.00
#
_symmetry.space_group_name_H-M   'P 1'
#
loop_
_entity.id
_entity.type
_entity.pdbx_description
1 polymer ?
#
loop_
_entity_poly.entity_id
_entity_poly.type
_entity_poly.pdbx_seq_one_letter_code
_entity_poly.pdbx_strand_id
1 'polypeptide(L)'
;MKRLAPTLLLLAAVLVSLAGAVWPERNPLLAPAERQARDIALASGASYVSLRAINAALSVAQDIEVGASVVASGNVQPLKWLEPVDDTVERISAMIFAVAVFAGLLSVALGPVSAVGAAVLAVGLIGVAASRLWPTRHGEIPLGLRRLFAASVQTGVILALGVPVLLALGTWAGAWLTRTPVAEANVTLNLIADQAQALIGQPGASGAAPGWRDTLSAYLQGVGVFWDEADALLGAAVTLVASFFLRMVVMPLLLLVVFRQLIRASLGGTS
;
A
#
# COMPACT_ATOMS: atom_id res chain seq x y z
N MET A 1 14.52 46.13 -14.74
CA MET A 1 14.76 45.08 -13.73
C MET A 1 13.51 44.27 -13.35
N LYS A 2 12.34 44.87 -13.12
CA LYS A 2 11.11 44.14 -12.65
C LYS A 2 10.60 42.99 -13.56
N ARG A 3 10.93 42.97 -14.86
CA ARG A 3 10.52 41.89 -15.80
C ARG A 3 11.53 40.75 -15.95
N LEU A 4 12.77 40.90 -15.46
CA LEU A 4 13.82 39.88 -15.64
C LEU A 4 13.70 38.77 -14.59
N ALA A 5 13.41 39.12 -13.34
CA ALA A 5 13.21 38.16 -12.25
C ALA A 5 12.17 37.05 -12.56
N PRO A 6 10.94 37.35 -13.01
CA PRO A 6 9.95 36.31 -13.28
C PRO A 6 10.33 35.41 -14.47
N THR A 7 11.09 35.92 -15.44
CA THR A 7 11.54 35.15 -16.60
C THR A 7 12.67 34.20 -16.22
N LEU A 8 13.62 34.65 -15.39
CA LEU A 8 14.68 33.80 -14.85
C LEU A 8 14.11 32.67 -13.98
N LEU A 9 13.13 32.96 -13.12
CA LEU A 9 12.44 31.94 -12.33
C LEU A 9 11.74 30.90 -13.21
N LEU A 10 11.10 31.34 -14.29
CA LEU A 10 10.41 30.44 -15.20
C LEU A 10 11.40 29.55 -15.99
N LEU A 11 12.52 30.10 -16.44
CA LEU A 11 13.59 29.32 -17.07
C LEU A 11 14.22 28.32 -16.11
N ALA A 12 14.45 28.71 -14.86
CA ALA A 12 14.90 27.79 -13.81
C ALA A 12 13.87 26.65 -13.59
N ALA A 13 12.57 26.97 -13.55
CA ALA A 13 11.52 25.96 -13.43
C ALA A 13 11.50 25.00 -14.64
N VAL A 14 11.71 25.49 -15.87
CA VAL A 14 11.87 24.64 -17.06
C VAL A 14 13.05 23.69 -16.88
N LEU A 15 14.22 24.19 -16.50
CA LEU A 15 15.42 23.37 -16.31
C LEU A 15 15.23 22.31 -15.22
N VAL A 16 14.60 22.67 -14.10
CA VAL A 16 14.28 21.72 -13.02
C VAL A 16 13.30 20.65 -13.50
N SER A 17 12.26 21.04 -14.25
CA SER A 17 11.29 20.07 -14.79
C SER A 17 11.90 19.13 -15.83
N LEU A 18 12.80 19.61 -16.69
CA LEU A 18 13.54 18.77 -17.62
C LEU A 18 14.50 17.83 -16.89
N ALA A 19 15.23 18.34 -15.89
CA ALA A 19 16.12 17.51 -15.07
C ALA A 19 15.34 16.40 -14.34
N GLY A 20 14.15 16.72 -13.81
CA GLY A 20 13.26 15.74 -13.18
C GLY A 20 12.68 14.71 -14.16
N ALA A 21 12.51 15.07 -15.43
CA ALA A 21 12.08 14.13 -16.47
C ALA A 21 13.19 13.17 -16.89
N VAL A 22 14.44 13.65 -16.98
CA VAL A 22 15.61 12.86 -17.44
C VAL A 22 16.21 12.03 -16.29
N TRP A 23 16.23 12.57 -15.08
CA TRP A 23 16.80 11.93 -13.90
C TRP A 23 15.78 11.83 -12.76
N PRO A 24 14.71 11.03 -12.92
CA PRO A 24 13.68 10.90 -11.89
C PRO A 24 14.26 10.40 -10.55
N GLU A 25 15.27 9.53 -10.57
CA GLU A 25 15.93 9.01 -9.37
C GLU A 25 16.54 10.10 -8.45
N ARG A 26 16.85 11.28 -9.01
CA ARG A 26 17.37 12.43 -8.24
C ARG A 26 16.28 13.32 -7.67
N ASN A 27 15.01 13.04 -7.94
CA ASN A 27 13.89 13.82 -7.41
C ASN A 27 13.76 13.55 -5.89
N PRO A 28 14.02 14.53 -5.02
CA PRO A 28 13.96 14.33 -3.57
C PRO A 28 12.53 14.02 -3.07
N LEU A 29 11.50 14.28 -3.89
CA LEU A 29 10.11 13.99 -3.56
C LEU A 29 9.72 12.53 -3.81
N LEU A 30 10.46 11.82 -4.66
CA LEU A 30 10.15 10.42 -4.97
C LEU A 30 10.64 9.46 -3.90
N ALA A 31 11.86 9.65 -3.40
CA ALA A 31 12.45 8.72 -2.45
C ALA A 31 11.60 8.49 -1.17
N PRO A 32 10.97 9.51 -0.56
CA PRO A 32 10.06 9.28 0.57
C PRO A 32 8.83 8.45 0.19
N ALA A 33 8.18 8.77 -0.94
CA ALA A 33 6.97 8.09 -1.39
C ALA A 33 7.23 6.62 -1.76
N GLU A 34 8.33 6.36 -2.49
CA GLU A 34 8.74 5.02 -2.88
C GLU A 34 9.12 4.16 -1.68
N ARG A 35 9.96 4.68 -0.77
CA ARG A 35 10.30 3.98 0.48
C ARG A 35 9.06 3.59 1.25
N GLN A 36 8.12 4.51 1.38
CA GLN A 36 6.92 4.26 2.16
C GLN A 36 5.98 3.23 1.51
N ALA A 37 5.83 3.27 0.18
CA ALA A 37 5.11 2.24 -0.55
C ALA A 37 5.78 0.86 -0.38
N ARG A 38 7.12 0.81 -0.44
CA ARG A 38 7.90 -0.42 -0.21
C ARG A 38 7.75 -0.96 1.21
N ASP A 39 7.79 -0.09 2.22
CA ASP A 39 7.63 -0.49 3.63
C ASP A 39 6.24 -1.08 3.88
N ILE A 40 5.18 -0.50 3.27
CA ILE A 40 3.84 -1.07 3.34
C ILE A 40 3.79 -2.42 2.61
N ALA A 41 4.39 -2.55 1.43
CA ALA A 41 4.45 -3.82 0.71
C ALA A 41 5.11 -4.93 1.54
N LEU A 42 6.23 -4.62 2.20
CA LEU A 42 6.94 -5.55 3.08
C LEU A 42 6.13 -5.91 4.32
N ALA A 43 5.54 -4.91 4.99
CA ALA A 43 4.74 -5.13 6.19
C ALA A 43 3.48 -5.97 5.89
N SER A 44 2.73 -5.62 4.84
CA SER A 44 1.56 -6.40 4.40
C SER A 44 1.96 -7.79 3.92
N GLY A 45 3.09 -7.92 3.22
CA GLY A 45 3.63 -9.23 2.80
C GLY A 45 3.96 -10.14 3.98
N ALA A 46 4.55 -9.61 5.05
CA ALA A 46 4.79 -10.36 6.28
C ALA A 46 3.48 -10.87 6.90
N SER A 47 2.47 -9.99 7.06
CA SER A 47 1.15 -10.39 7.59
C SER A 47 0.47 -11.45 6.72
N TYR A 48 0.61 -11.37 5.39
CA TYR A 48 0.09 -12.38 4.46
C TYR A 48 0.74 -13.76 4.70
N VAL A 49 2.06 -13.81 4.85
CA VAL A 49 2.77 -15.06 5.14
C VAL A 49 2.32 -15.66 6.47
N SER A 50 2.16 -14.83 7.51
CA SER A 50 1.64 -15.30 8.81
C SER A 50 0.24 -15.92 8.68
N LEU A 51 -0.68 -15.26 7.96
CA LEU A 51 -2.03 -15.80 7.73
C LEU A 51 -2.00 -17.10 6.92
N ARG A 52 -1.10 -17.22 5.94
CA ARG A 52 -0.91 -18.45 5.16
C ARG A 52 -0.41 -19.60 6.04
N ALA A 53 0.51 -19.31 6.96
CA ALA A 53 1.01 -20.29 7.93
C ALA A 53 -0.10 -20.76 8.87
N ILE A 54 -0.96 -19.85 9.32
CA ILE A 54 -2.13 -20.17 10.15
C ILE A 54 -3.14 -21.02 9.37
N ASN A 55 -3.47 -20.66 8.12
CA ASN A 55 -4.34 -21.48 7.28
C ASN A 55 -3.76 -22.89 7.09
N ALA A 56 -2.45 -23.02 6.80
CA ALA A 56 -1.81 -24.33 6.70
C ALA A 56 -1.92 -25.15 7.99
N ALA A 57 -1.80 -24.50 9.17
CA ALA A 57 -1.98 -25.17 10.46
C ALA A 57 -3.42 -25.66 10.66
N LEU A 58 -4.41 -24.83 10.33
CA LEU A 58 -5.84 -25.17 10.39
C LEU A 58 -6.19 -26.31 9.43
N SER A 59 -5.62 -26.32 8.22
CA SER A 59 -5.83 -27.39 7.25
C SER A 59 -5.29 -28.74 7.74
N VAL A 60 -4.07 -28.77 8.31
CA VAL A 60 -3.52 -29.98 8.94
C VAL A 60 -4.39 -30.45 10.11
N ALA A 61 -4.95 -29.51 10.88
CA ALA A 61 -5.86 -29.83 11.97
C ALA A 61 -7.13 -30.55 11.48
N GLN A 62 -7.75 -30.03 10.41
CA GLN A 62 -8.93 -30.63 9.80
C GLN A 62 -8.65 -32.04 9.26
N ASP A 63 -7.50 -32.27 8.62
CA ASP A 63 -7.15 -33.58 8.04
C ASP A 63 -6.97 -34.69 9.10
N ILE A 64 -6.35 -34.39 10.25
CA ILE A 64 -6.11 -35.38 11.32
C ILE A 64 -7.42 -35.83 11.97
N GLU A 65 -8.38 -34.93 12.15
CA GLU A 65 -9.67 -35.24 12.74
C GLU A 65 -10.54 -36.11 11.82
N VAL A 66 -10.55 -35.82 10.52
CA VAL A 66 -11.24 -36.68 9.54
C VAL A 66 -10.65 -38.10 9.59
N GLY A 67 -9.34 -38.25 9.81
CA GLY A 67 -8.70 -39.56 10.03
C GLY A 67 -9.10 -40.25 11.35
N ALA A 68 -9.28 -39.50 12.44
CA ALA A 68 -9.63 -40.05 13.76
C ALA A 68 -11.13 -40.40 13.90
N SER A 69 -12.02 -39.60 13.31
CA SER A 69 -13.48 -39.80 13.33
C SER A 69 -13.94 -41.04 12.53
N VAL A 70 -13.12 -41.51 11.58
CA VAL A 70 -13.36 -42.77 10.85
C VAL A 70 -13.09 -44.00 11.73
N VAL A 71 -12.23 -43.88 12.76
CA VAL A 71 -11.88 -44.98 13.67
C VAL A 71 -12.77 -45.02 14.92
N ALA A 72 -13.30 -43.87 15.35
CA ALA A 72 -14.25 -43.76 16.45
C ALA A 72 -15.66 -43.48 15.90
N SER A 73 -16.46 -44.53 15.68
CA SER A 73 -17.84 -44.47 15.17
C SER A 73 -18.83 -43.83 16.17
N GLY A 74 -18.64 -42.57 16.49
CA GLY A 74 -19.47 -41.77 17.39
C GLY A 74 -19.85 -40.46 16.71
N ASN A 75 -21.08 -40.39 16.23
CA ASN A 75 -21.67 -39.33 15.43
C ASN A 75 -21.76 -37.96 16.15
N VAL A 76 -20.64 -37.24 16.23
CA VAL A 76 -20.63 -35.78 16.45
C VAL A 76 -19.56 -35.24 15.51
N GLN A 77 -19.97 -34.63 14.38
CA GLN A 77 -19.08 -33.85 13.50
C GLN A 77 -18.95 -32.45 14.10
N PRO A 78 -17.95 -32.15 14.94
CA PRO A 78 -17.90 -30.90 15.69
C PRO A 78 -17.42 -29.73 14.81
N LEU A 79 -16.81 -30.01 13.64
CA LEU A 79 -15.90 -29.08 12.97
C LEU A 79 -16.26 -28.69 11.52
N LYS A 80 -17.44 -29.08 11.01
CA LYS A 80 -18.07 -28.39 9.85
C LYS A 80 -18.34 -26.90 10.09
N TRP A 81 -18.19 -26.44 11.33
CA TRP A 81 -18.33 -25.06 11.75
C TRP A 81 -17.06 -24.21 11.59
N LEU A 82 -15.90 -24.78 11.22
CA LEU A 82 -14.66 -24.01 10.96
C LEU A 82 -14.47 -23.58 9.49
N GLU A 83 -15.23 -24.17 8.56
CA GLU A 83 -15.24 -23.77 7.14
C GLU A 83 -15.45 -22.24 6.95
N PRO A 84 -16.33 -21.56 7.71
CA PRO A 84 -16.49 -20.10 7.61
C PRO A 84 -15.26 -19.30 8.08
N VAL A 85 -14.49 -19.83 9.03
CA VAL A 85 -13.30 -19.15 9.58
C VAL A 85 -12.15 -19.25 8.58
N ASP A 86 -11.92 -20.43 7.99
CA ASP A 86 -10.89 -20.61 6.95
C ASP A 86 -11.18 -19.75 5.71
N ASP A 87 -12.41 -19.77 5.20
CA ASP A 87 -12.85 -18.90 4.10
C ASP A 87 -12.60 -17.41 4.39
N THR A 88 -12.79 -17.00 5.65
CA THR A 88 -12.56 -15.61 6.08
C THR A 88 -11.07 -15.29 6.11
N VAL A 89 -10.24 -16.18 6.65
CA VAL A 89 -8.77 -16.03 6.66
C VAL A 89 -8.23 -16.00 5.22
N GLU A 90 -8.70 -16.87 4.33
CA GLU A 90 -8.32 -16.87 2.92
C GLU A 90 -8.65 -15.53 2.27
N ARG A 91 -9.89 -15.05 2.41
CA ARG A 91 -10.32 -13.77 1.83
C ARG A 91 -9.52 -12.58 2.37
N ILE A 92 -9.28 -12.54 3.68
CA ILE A 92 -8.48 -11.47 4.30
C ILE A 92 -7.03 -11.54 3.83
N SER A 93 -6.44 -12.73 3.77
CA SER A 93 -5.08 -12.92 3.27
C SER A 93 -4.94 -12.45 1.82
N ALA A 94 -5.92 -12.75 0.96
CA ALA A 94 -5.96 -12.28 -0.43
C ALA A 94 -6.05 -10.75 -0.53
N MET A 95 -6.83 -10.10 0.35
CA MET A 95 -6.89 -8.63 0.43
C MET A 95 -5.56 -8.02 0.86
N ILE A 96 -4.92 -8.56 1.90
CA ILE A 96 -3.60 -8.10 2.37
C ILE A 96 -2.55 -8.30 1.28
N PHE A 97 -2.58 -9.43 0.58
CA PHE A 97 -1.71 -9.68 -0.56
C PHE A 97 -1.94 -8.66 -1.69
N ALA A 98 -3.18 -8.37 -2.04
CA ALA A 98 -3.51 -7.37 -3.05
C ALA A 98 -2.98 -5.98 -2.67
N VAL A 99 -3.08 -5.60 -1.38
CA VAL A 99 -2.47 -4.38 -0.84
C VAL A 99 -0.95 -4.41 -1.01
N ALA A 100 -0.29 -5.51 -0.68
CA ALA A 100 1.16 -5.64 -0.81
C ALA A 100 1.63 -5.51 -2.28
N VAL A 101 0.92 -6.16 -3.21
CA VAL A 101 1.21 -6.07 -4.65
C VAL A 101 0.97 -4.67 -5.17
N PHE A 102 -0.16 -4.05 -4.81
CA PHE A 102 -0.47 -2.67 -5.21
C PHE A 102 0.59 -1.69 -4.70
N ALA A 103 0.99 -1.83 -3.43
CA ALA A 103 2.06 -1.05 -2.82
C ALA A 103 3.40 -1.20 -3.55
N GLY A 104 3.78 -2.44 -3.87
CA GLY A 104 4.98 -2.74 -4.65
C GLY A 104 4.95 -2.13 -6.05
N LEU A 105 3.83 -2.30 -6.76
CA LEU A 105 3.63 -1.69 -8.09
C LEU A 105 3.68 -0.17 -8.03
N LEU A 106 3.06 0.44 -7.03
CA LEU A 106 3.09 1.89 -6.83
C LEU A 106 4.52 2.39 -6.60
N SER A 107 5.31 1.69 -5.77
CA SER A 107 6.72 2.03 -5.54
C SER A 107 7.54 2.02 -6.83
N VAL A 108 7.24 1.14 -7.78
CA VAL A 108 7.96 1.05 -9.05
C VAL A 108 7.43 2.07 -10.08
N ALA A 109 6.12 2.34 -10.06
CA ALA A 109 5.48 3.22 -11.01
C ALA A 109 5.71 4.72 -10.73
N LEU A 110 6.01 5.10 -9.49
CA LEU A 110 6.18 6.49 -9.06
C LEU A 110 7.23 7.25 -9.86
N GLY A 111 8.41 6.66 -10.06
CA GLY A 111 9.48 7.26 -10.87
C GLY A 111 9.04 7.61 -12.30
N PRO A 112 8.59 6.62 -13.11
CA PRO A 112 8.09 6.87 -14.46
C PRO A 112 6.92 7.86 -14.53
N VAL A 113 5.95 7.75 -13.62
CA VAL A 113 4.78 8.66 -13.58
C VAL A 113 5.22 10.09 -13.30
N SER A 114 6.13 10.30 -12.35
CA SER A 114 6.68 11.63 -12.06
C SER A 114 7.54 12.15 -13.20
N ALA A 115 8.31 11.30 -13.89
CA ALA A 115 9.11 11.71 -15.03
C ALA A 115 8.23 12.21 -16.19
N VAL A 116 7.15 11.48 -16.51
CA VAL A 116 6.15 11.90 -17.49
C VAL A 116 5.49 13.20 -17.07
N GLY A 117 5.11 13.32 -15.79
CA GLY A 117 4.59 14.58 -15.25
C GLY A 117 5.55 15.75 -15.43
N ALA A 118 6.84 15.53 -15.16
CA ALA A 118 7.87 16.55 -15.27
C ALA A 118 8.12 16.95 -16.74
N ALA A 119 8.05 15.99 -17.67
CA ALA A 119 8.13 16.27 -19.11
C ALA A 119 6.93 17.11 -19.59
N VAL A 120 5.71 16.75 -19.19
CA VAL A 120 4.49 17.52 -19.52
C VAL A 120 4.56 18.92 -18.91
N LEU A 121 5.08 19.05 -17.69
CA LEU A 121 5.31 20.34 -17.04
C LEU A 121 6.33 21.18 -17.82
N ALA A 122 7.44 20.58 -18.24
CA ALA A 122 8.48 21.26 -19.02
C ALA A 122 7.91 21.81 -20.33
N VAL A 123 7.14 21.02 -21.08
CA VAL A 123 6.48 21.46 -22.32
C VAL A 123 5.54 22.63 -22.06
N GLY A 124 4.72 22.56 -21.00
CA GLY A 124 3.83 23.66 -20.61
C GLY A 124 4.60 24.93 -20.27
N LEU A 125 5.65 24.82 -19.45
CA LEU A 125 6.48 25.96 -19.05
C LEU A 125 7.26 26.56 -20.22
N ILE A 126 7.78 25.76 -21.14
CA ILE A 126 8.44 26.23 -22.38
C ILE A 126 7.44 27.04 -23.21
N GLY A 127 6.21 26.56 -23.37
CA GLY A 127 5.16 27.30 -24.08
C GLY A 127 4.84 28.65 -23.43
N VAL A 128 4.78 28.69 -22.10
CA VAL A 128 4.62 29.95 -21.33
C VAL A 128 5.86 30.85 -21.48
N ALA A 129 7.07 30.29 -21.45
CA ALA A 129 8.32 31.04 -21.65
C ALA A 129 8.35 31.71 -23.02
N ALA A 130 8.07 30.94 -24.06
CA ALA A 130 8.05 31.38 -25.45
C ALA A 130 7.04 32.52 -25.62
N SER A 131 5.86 32.43 -25.01
CA SER A 131 4.85 33.50 -25.06
C SER A 131 5.30 34.84 -24.45
N ARG A 132 6.25 34.81 -23.53
CA ARG A 132 6.79 36.01 -22.86
C ARG A 132 8.05 36.55 -23.52
N LEU A 133 8.86 35.67 -24.09
CA LEU A 133 10.18 36.00 -24.64
C LEU A 133 10.12 36.34 -26.13
N TRP A 134 9.16 35.79 -26.88
CA TRP A 134 9.00 36.07 -28.30
C TRP A 134 8.09 37.30 -28.48
N PRO A 135 8.63 38.49 -28.81
CA PRO A 135 7.82 39.69 -28.95
C PRO A 135 7.18 39.65 -30.35
N THR A 136 5.86 39.41 -30.40
CA THR A 136 4.80 39.90 -31.33
C THR A 136 5.05 40.15 -32.82
N ARG A 137 6.25 39.99 -33.38
CA ARG A 137 6.53 40.20 -34.82
C ARG A 137 5.91 39.15 -35.73
N HIS A 138 5.50 37.99 -35.20
CA HIS A 138 4.93 36.87 -35.98
C HIS A 138 3.53 36.43 -35.50
N GLY A 139 2.82 37.30 -34.79
CA GLY A 139 1.46 37.03 -34.28
C GLY A 139 1.43 36.50 -32.85
N GLU A 140 0.30 36.72 -32.16
CA GLU A 140 0.06 36.16 -30.83
C GLU A 140 -0.11 34.65 -30.91
N ILE A 141 0.36 33.93 -29.88
CA ILE A 141 0.09 32.49 -29.78
C ILE A 141 -1.44 32.29 -29.73
N PRO A 142 -2.01 31.43 -30.61
CA PRO A 142 -3.45 31.25 -30.66
C PRO A 142 -4.01 30.79 -29.32
N LEU A 143 -5.23 31.24 -29.00
CA LEU A 143 -5.88 30.99 -27.71
C LEU A 143 -5.93 29.49 -27.34
N GLY A 144 -6.10 28.62 -28.34
CA GLY A 144 -6.07 27.17 -28.18
C GLY A 144 -4.73 26.64 -27.62
N LEU A 145 -3.60 27.09 -28.18
CA LEU A 145 -2.27 26.70 -27.68
C LEU A 145 -2.02 27.23 -26.28
N ARG A 146 -2.46 28.46 -25.97
CA ARG A 146 -2.31 29.04 -24.61
C ARG A 146 -3.07 28.21 -23.57
N ARG A 147 -4.28 27.75 -23.90
CA ARG A 147 -5.06 26.84 -23.04
C ARG A 147 -4.38 25.49 -22.89
N LEU A 148 -3.83 24.94 -23.97
CA LEU A 148 -3.09 23.69 -23.95
C LEU A 148 -1.87 23.79 -23.03
N PHE A 149 -1.04 24.83 -23.16
CA PHE A 149 0.12 25.02 -22.28
C PHE A 149 -0.28 25.20 -20.81
N ALA A 150 -1.34 25.95 -20.53
CA ALA A 150 -1.86 26.09 -19.17
C ALA A 150 -2.34 24.74 -18.59
N ALA A 151 -3.06 23.95 -19.40
CA ALA A 151 -3.49 22.60 -19.02
C ALA A 151 -2.29 21.66 -18.81
N SER A 152 -1.25 21.75 -19.65
CA SER A 152 0.00 20.99 -19.49
C SER A 152 0.73 21.38 -18.22
N VAL A 153 0.83 22.67 -17.88
CA VAL A 153 1.42 23.11 -16.60
C VAL A 153 0.64 22.52 -15.43
N GLN A 154 -0.69 22.62 -15.44
CA GLN A 154 -1.51 22.09 -14.35
C GLN A 154 -1.37 20.57 -14.20
N THR A 155 -1.47 19.84 -15.30
CA THR A 155 -1.35 18.37 -15.32
C THR A 155 0.05 17.93 -14.91
N GLY A 156 1.07 18.60 -15.44
CA GLY A 156 2.47 18.34 -15.12
C GLY A 156 2.80 18.61 -13.66
N VAL A 157 2.31 19.70 -13.05
CA VAL A 157 2.45 19.96 -11.61
C VAL A 157 1.80 18.85 -10.79
N ILE A 158 0.57 18.45 -11.15
CA ILE A 158 -0.14 17.38 -10.42
C ILE A 158 0.64 16.07 -10.49
N LEU A 159 1.11 15.66 -11.67
CA LEU A 159 1.80 14.38 -11.84
C LEU A 159 3.23 14.38 -11.29
N ALA A 160 4.00 15.45 -11.52
CA ALA A 160 5.41 15.51 -11.13
C ALA A 160 5.62 15.79 -9.64
N LEU A 161 4.72 16.59 -9.04
CA LEU A 161 4.87 17.07 -7.66
C LEU A 161 3.69 16.64 -6.81
N GLY A 162 2.46 16.84 -7.30
CA GLY A 162 1.25 16.53 -6.56
C GLY A 162 1.18 15.05 -6.14
N VAL A 163 1.29 14.12 -7.07
CA VAL A 163 1.16 12.67 -6.80
C VAL A 163 2.20 12.19 -5.78
N PRO A 164 3.52 12.41 -5.95
CA PRO A 164 4.51 11.98 -4.95
C PRO A 164 4.29 12.60 -3.58
N VAL A 165 4.01 13.91 -3.53
CA VAL A 165 3.82 14.63 -2.26
C VAL A 165 2.55 14.16 -1.56
N LEU A 166 1.43 14.02 -2.27
CA LEU A 166 0.16 13.59 -1.69
C LEU A 166 0.21 12.14 -1.22
N LEU A 167 0.93 11.27 -1.95
CA LEU A 167 1.14 9.90 -1.51
C LEU A 167 2.03 9.83 -0.27
N ALA A 168 3.17 10.53 -0.26
CA ALA A 168 4.05 10.60 0.91
C ALA A 168 3.33 11.18 2.14
N LEU A 169 2.60 12.28 1.98
CA LEU A 169 1.83 12.89 3.07
C LEU A 169 0.67 12.00 3.53
N GLY A 170 -0.05 11.40 2.59
CA GLY A 170 -1.23 10.56 2.90
C GLY A 170 -0.83 9.30 3.63
N THR A 171 0.22 8.64 3.17
CA THR A 171 0.75 7.46 3.84
C THR A 171 1.42 7.81 5.16
N TRP A 172 2.12 8.95 5.28
CA TRP A 172 2.68 9.43 6.56
C TRP A 172 1.59 9.72 7.59
N ALA A 173 0.55 10.46 7.19
CA ALA A 173 -0.59 10.78 8.06
C ALA A 173 -1.37 9.51 8.44
N GLY A 174 -1.61 8.62 7.48
CA GLY A 174 -2.20 7.31 7.75
C GLY A 174 -1.33 6.45 8.67
N ALA A 175 -0.01 6.49 8.50
CA ALA A 175 0.93 5.79 9.37
C ALA A 175 0.79 6.28 10.80
N TRP A 176 0.76 7.61 10.99
CA TRP A 176 0.54 8.23 12.28
C TRP A 176 -0.80 7.83 12.92
N LEU A 177 -1.90 7.87 12.16
CA LEU A 177 -3.24 7.53 12.64
C LEU A 177 -3.38 6.07 13.08
N THR A 178 -2.65 5.15 12.46
CA THR A 178 -2.80 3.72 12.73
C THR A 178 -1.54 3.08 13.33
N ARG A 179 -0.65 3.86 13.95
CA ARG A 179 0.57 3.33 14.60
C ARG A 179 0.24 2.26 15.63
N THR A 180 -0.61 2.61 16.60
CA THR A 180 -1.01 1.75 17.70
C THR A 180 -1.76 0.49 17.24
N PRO A 181 -2.87 0.60 16.49
CA PRO A 181 -3.65 -0.59 16.11
C PRO A 181 -2.87 -1.54 15.20
N VAL A 182 -1.97 -1.04 14.33
CA VAL A 182 -1.13 -1.91 13.49
C VAL A 182 -0.05 -2.61 14.31
N ALA A 183 0.55 -1.93 15.29
CA ALA A 183 1.57 -2.53 16.14
C ALA A 183 0.96 -3.66 17.00
N GLU A 184 -0.19 -3.41 17.62
CA GLU A 184 -0.92 -4.40 18.42
C GLU A 184 -1.34 -5.60 17.57
N ALA A 185 -1.96 -5.34 16.40
CA ALA A 185 -2.39 -6.41 15.51
C ALA A 185 -1.22 -7.28 15.01
N ASN A 186 -0.07 -6.69 14.68
CA ASN A 186 1.11 -7.46 14.27
C ASN A 186 1.68 -8.32 15.41
N VAL A 187 1.67 -7.82 16.65
CA VAL A 187 2.09 -8.61 17.81
C VAL A 187 1.17 -9.82 17.98
N THR A 188 -0.14 -9.62 17.97
CA THR A 188 -1.12 -10.71 18.09
C THR A 188 -0.96 -11.74 16.96
N LEU A 189 -0.88 -11.29 15.70
CA LEU A 189 -0.71 -12.20 14.57
C LEU A 189 0.60 -12.98 14.63
N ASN A 190 1.71 -12.36 15.02
CA ASN A 190 2.99 -13.05 15.10
C ASN A 190 3.00 -14.08 16.23
N LEU A 191 2.41 -13.76 17.39
CA LEU A 191 2.27 -14.72 18.49
C LEU A 191 1.48 -15.96 18.06
N ILE A 192 0.33 -15.76 17.40
CA ILE A 192 -0.51 -16.87 16.94
C ILE A 192 0.20 -17.66 15.82
N ALA A 193 0.89 -16.98 14.90
CA ALA A 193 1.64 -17.64 13.83
C ALA A 193 2.83 -18.47 14.37
N ASP A 194 3.57 -17.95 15.36
CA ASP A 194 4.67 -18.66 16.00
C ASP A 194 4.17 -19.91 16.73
N GLN A 195 3.02 -19.83 17.41
CA GLN A 195 2.37 -20.99 18.02
C GLN A 195 1.91 -22.01 16.97
N ALA A 196 1.31 -21.55 15.87
CA ALA A 196 0.92 -22.38 14.73
C ALA A 196 2.12 -23.15 14.16
N GLN A 197 3.24 -22.44 13.97
CA GLN A 197 4.46 -23.01 13.41
C GLN A 197 5.13 -23.98 14.39
N ALA A 198 5.07 -23.73 15.70
CA ALA A 198 5.55 -24.67 16.70
C ALA A 198 4.76 -25.99 16.71
N LEU A 199 3.45 -25.95 16.42
CA LEU A 199 2.60 -27.14 16.30
C LEU A 199 2.90 -27.95 15.04
N ILE A 200 3.18 -27.29 13.91
CA ILE A 200 3.59 -27.96 12.66
C ILE A 200 5.05 -28.45 12.74
N GLY A 201 5.89 -27.72 13.47
CA GLY A 201 7.35 -27.82 13.46
C GLY A 201 7.98 -28.77 14.49
N GLN A 202 7.23 -29.68 15.11
CA GLN A 202 7.81 -30.76 15.92
C GLN A 202 7.90 -32.10 15.15
N PRO A 203 8.90 -32.30 14.26
CA PRO A 203 9.44 -33.63 14.07
C PRO A 203 10.18 -33.99 15.35
N GLY A 204 9.81 -35.12 15.98
CA GLY A 204 10.40 -35.56 17.24
C GLY A 204 11.92 -35.42 17.24
N ALA A 205 12.47 -34.76 18.27
CA ALA A 205 13.89 -34.49 18.47
C ALA A 205 14.79 -35.75 18.52
N SER A 206 14.21 -36.94 18.35
CA SER A 206 14.83 -38.26 18.36
C SER A 206 14.92 -38.93 16.98
N GLY A 207 14.43 -38.30 15.89
CA GLY A 207 14.39 -38.94 14.56
C GLY A 207 13.43 -40.14 14.48
N ALA A 208 12.69 -40.42 15.55
CA ALA A 208 11.58 -41.36 15.56
C ALA A 208 10.28 -40.59 15.25
N ALA A 209 9.47 -41.13 14.34
CA ALA A 209 8.15 -40.59 14.07
C ALA A 209 7.36 -40.47 15.39
N PRO A 210 6.85 -39.27 15.75
CA PRO A 210 6.04 -39.10 16.95
C PRO A 210 4.92 -40.14 16.98
N GLY A 211 4.73 -40.79 18.13
CA GLY A 211 3.60 -41.70 18.32
C GLY A 211 2.32 -40.91 18.14
N TRP A 212 1.34 -41.45 17.39
CA TRP A 212 0.10 -40.76 17.05
C TRP A 212 -0.64 -40.15 18.26
N ARG A 213 -0.44 -40.70 19.46
CA ARG A 213 -1.01 -40.21 20.73
C ARG A 213 -0.32 -38.95 21.27
N ASP A 214 1.00 -38.85 21.10
CA ASP A 214 1.78 -37.68 21.54
C ASP A 214 1.51 -36.51 20.59
N THR A 215 1.42 -36.79 19.29
CA THR A 215 0.98 -35.83 18.28
C THR A 215 -0.47 -35.38 18.55
N LEU A 216 -1.37 -36.31 18.88
CA LEU A 216 -2.78 -36.01 19.15
C LEU A 216 -2.99 -35.23 20.46
N SER A 217 -2.21 -35.48 21.50
CA SER A 217 -2.33 -34.76 22.79
C SER A 217 -1.74 -33.35 22.73
N ALA A 218 -0.58 -33.17 22.09
CA ALA A 218 -0.02 -31.86 21.77
C ALA A 218 -0.98 -31.06 20.86
N TYR A 219 -1.63 -31.75 19.93
CA TYR A 219 -2.66 -31.22 19.05
C TYR A 219 -3.93 -30.78 19.80
N LEU A 220 -4.51 -31.62 20.65
CA LEU A 220 -5.73 -31.27 21.42
C LEU A 220 -5.48 -30.11 22.40
N GLN A 221 -4.27 -29.98 22.94
CA GLN A 221 -3.88 -28.82 23.73
C GLN A 221 -3.70 -27.56 22.88
N GLY A 222 -3.16 -27.66 21.66
CA GLY A 222 -3.00 -26.53 20.74
C GLY A 222 -4.33 -26.03 20.12
N VAL A 223 -5.28 -26.93 19.84
CA VAL A 223 -6.58 -26.57 19.25
C VAL A 223 -7.45 -25.73 20.18
N GLY A 224 -7.40 -25.98 21.49
CA GLY A 224 -8.16 -25.17 22.47
C GLY A 224 -7.67 -23.72 22.50
N VAL A 225 -6.36 -23.53 22.46
CA VAL A 225 -5.72 -22.20 22.42
C VAL A 225 -6.06 -21.46 21.12
N PHE A 226 -6.04 -22.16 19.98
CA PHE A 226 -6.45 -21.60 18.69
C PHE A 226 -7.90 -21.11 18.65
N TRP A 227 -8.81 -21.84 19.31
CA TRP A 227 -10.22 -21.45 19.39
C TRP A 227 -10.43 -20.19 20.22
N ASP A 228 -9.72 -20.08 21.34
CA ASP A 228 -9.77 -18.88 22.20
C ASP A 228 -9.13 -17.66 21.52
N GLU A 229 -8.24 -17.88 20.55
CA GLU A 229 -7.48 -16.85 19.85
C GLU A 229 -8.03 -16.49 18.45
N ALA A 230 -8.97 -17.26 17.91
CA ALA A 230 -9.52 -17.05 16.56
C ALA A 230 -10.18 -15.66 16.40
N ASP A 231 -10.92 -15.20 17.41
CA ASP A 231 -11.51 -13.85 17.41
C ASP A 231 -10.43 -12.76 17.44
N ALA A 232 -9.36 -12.98 18.22
CA ALA A 232 -8.23 -12.05 18.29
C ALA A 232 -7.46 -12.02 16.96
N LEU A 233 -7.29 -13.17 16.31
CA LEU A 233 -6.71 -13.30 14.97
C LEU A 233 -7.50 -12.51 13.94
N LEU A 234 -8.81 -12.76 13.86
CA LEU A 234 -9.70 -12.08 12.91
C LEU A 234 -9.73 -10.58 13.16
N GLY A 235 -9.84 -10.17 14.43
CA GLY A 235 -9.79 -8.76 14.83
C GLY A 235 -8.48 -8.08 14.42
N ALA A 236 -7.34 -8.73 14.65
CA ALA A 236 -6.03 -8.24 14.24
C ALA A 236 -5.91 -8.14 12.71
N ALA A 237 -6.33 -9.17 11.99
CA ALA A 237 -6.26 -9.21 10.53
C ALA A 237 -7.15 -8.15 9.87
N VAL A 238 -8.38 -7.96 10.35
CA VAL A 238 -9.28 -6.88 9.91
C VAL A 238 -8.67 -5.51 10.22
N THR A 239 -8.09 -5.34 11.41
CA THR A 239 -7.42 -4.09 11.80
C THR A 239 -6.27 -3.74 10.86
N LEU A 240 -5.47 -4.73 10.45
CA LEU A 240 -4.41 -4.53 9.47
C LEU A 240 -4.95 -4.17 8.09
N VAL A 241 -5.95 -4.90 7.58
CA VAL A 241 -6.58 -4.57 6.29
C VAL A 241 -7.12 -3.15 6.29
N ALA A 242 -7.91 -2.80 7.30
CA ALA A 242 -8.49 -1.46 7.43
C ALA A 242 -7.40 -0.38 7.52
N SER A 243 -6.35 -0.63 8.30
CA SER A 243 -5.24 0.30 8.48
C SER A 243 -4.42 0.50 7.21
N PHE A 244 -4.13 -0.58 6.47
CA PHE A 244 -3.41 -0.47 5.21
C PHE A 244 -4.27 0.18 4.12
N PHE A 245 -5.55 -0.16 4.04
CA PHE A 245 -6.48 0.48 3.11
C PHE A 245 -6.62 1.98 3.39
N LEU A 246 -6.72 2.37 4.67
CA LEU A 246 -6.73 3.77 5.08
C LEU A 246 -5.46 4.49 4.62
N ARG A 247 -4.28 3.89 4.86
CA ARG A 247 -2.96 4.45 4.51
C ARG A 247 -2.76 4.59 3.00
N MET A 248 -3.13 3.57 2.22
CA MET A 248 -2.82 3.48 0.78
C MET A 248 -3.86 4.17 -0.11
N VAL A 249 -5.13 4.12 0.27
CA VAL A 249 -6.23 4.52 -0.62
C VAL A 249 -6.93 5.75 -0.08
N VAL A 250 -7.47 5.64 1.14
CA VAL A 250 -8.37 6.66 1.68
C VAL A 250 -7.62 7.98 1.92
N MET A 251 -6.50 7.94 2.64
CA MET A 251 -5.76 9.16 2.98
C MET A 251 -5.20 9.90 1.76
N PRO A 252 -4.53 9.24 0.79
CA PRO A 252 -4.08 9.93 -0.42
C PRO A 252 -5.21 10.50 -1.25
N LEU A 253 -6.34 9.80 -1.38
CA LEU A 253 -7.51 10.32 -2.10
C LEU A 253 -8.13 11.54 -1.42
N LEU A 254 -8.27 11.52 -0.09
CA LEU A 254 -8.75 12.66 0.67
C LEU A 254 -7.83 13.87 0.47
N LEU A 255 -6.51 13.69 0.57
CA LEU A 255 -5.56 14.76 0.33
C LEU A 255 -5.61 15.26 -1.11
N LEU A 256 -5.81 14.39 -2.11
CA LEU A 256 -5.97 14.78 -3.50
C LEU A 256 -7.22 15.63 -3.72
N VAL A 257 -8.34 15.27 -3.08
CA VAL A 257 -9.58 16.07 -3.11
C VAL A 257 -9.34 17.44 -2.48
N VAL A 258 -8.72 17.51 -1.30
CA VAL A 258 -8.39 18.77 -0.62
C VAL A 258 -7.46 19.62 -1.49
N PHE A 259 -6.39 19.03 -2.02
CA PHE A 259 -5.44 19.70 -2.91
C PHE A 259 -6.11 20.27 -4.15
N ARG A 260 -7.00 19.51 -4.79
CA ARG A 260 -7.79 19.98 -5.94
C ARG A 260 -8.71 21.15 -5.57
N GLN A 261 -9.35 21.09 -4.40
CA GLN A 261 -10.19 22.19 -3.92
C GLN A 261 -9.38 23.45 -3.65
N LEU A 262 -8.18 23.32 -3.05
CA LEU A 262 -7.27 24.44 -2.83
C LEU A 262 -6.82 25.09 -4.14
N ILE A 263 -6.46 24.29 -5.16
CA ILE A 263 -6.12 24.81 -6.49
C ILE A 263 -7.31 25.57 -7.08
N ARG A 264 -8.52 25.00 -7.03
CA ARG A 264 -9.72 25.67 -7.55
C ARG A 264 -10.02 26.96 -6.81
N ALA A 265 -9.93 26.98 -5.47
CA ALA A 265 -10.14 28.17 -4.67
C ALA A 265 -9.12 29.27 -5.00
N SER A 266 -7.84 28.89 -5.17
CA SER A 266 -6.79 29.85 -5.54
C SER A 266 -6.96 30.45 -6.95
N LEU A 267 -7.60 29.72 -7.86
CA LEU A 267 -7.88 30.18 -9.23
C LEU A 267 -9.23 30.90 -9.37
N GLY A 268 -10.19 30.59 -8.48
CA GLY A 268 -11.54 31.17 -8.49
C GLY A 268 -11.68 32.47 -7.70
N GLY A 269 -10.70 32.82 -6.85
CA GLY A 269 -10.70 34.04 -6.04
C GLY A 269 -10.37 35.35 -6.79
N THR A 270 -10.42 35.37 -8.13
CA THR A 270 -10.15 36.57 -8.96
C THR A 270 -11.35 36.99 -9.81
N SER A 271 -12.58 36.76 -9.32
CA SER A 271 -13.80 37.32 -9.88
C SER A 271 -14.30 38.48 -9.03
#